data_AF-A0A3D5RMR5-F1
#
_entry.id   AF-A0A3D5RMR5-F1
#
_cell.length_a   1.000
_cell.length_b   1.000
_cell.length_c   1.000
_cell.angle_alpha   90.00
_cell.angle_beta   90.00
_cell.angle_gamma   90.00
#
_symmetry.space_group_name_H-M   'P 1'
#
loop_
_entity.id
_entity.type
_entity.pdbx_description
1 polymer ?
#
loop_
_entity_poly.entity_id
_entity_poly.type
_entity_poly.pdbx_seq_one_letter_code
_entity_poly.pdbx_strand_id
1 'polypeptide(L)'
;DISQRMWPSLALAIPSFIIALITNIVFAMWMVMLLGTKLERMSLIFTVALMSISGLFYIIIGQKIVAGLWHWFPVSGYQDGLESWRFVLLPVLIGVVAGLGSGVRWYRSIFLEEINKPYVNTARAKGLSEQQVLFKHVLKNAMIPILTGVVVIIPSLFMGSLIMESFFSIPGLGSYTIDAINSQDFAIVRAMVFLGSILYIIGLLLTDISYTWVDPRVKFK
;
A
#
# COMPACT_ATOMS: atom_id res chain seq x y z
N ASP A 1 -5.25 -7.44 25.83
CA ASP A 1 -5.89 -6.48 24.92
C ASP A 1 -5.11 -6.27 23.62
N ILE A 2 -3.88 -5.75 23.70
CA ILE A 2 -3.05 -5.45 22.52
C ILE A 2 -2.82 -6.70 21.64
N SER A 3 -2.44 -7.83 22.21
CA SER A 3 -2.17 -9.07 21.45
C SER A 3 -3.41 -9.65 20.75
N GLN A 4 -4.59 -9.46 21.31
CA GLN A 4 -5.85 -9.95 20.73
C GLN A 4 -6.33 -9.04 19.59
N ARG A 5 -6.18 -7.72 19.74
CA ARG A 5 -6.57 -6.72 18.72
C ARG A 5 -5.56 -6.60 17.57
N MET A 6 -4.35 -7.11 17.75
CA MET A 6 -3.32 -7.14 16.70
C MET A 6 -3.70 -8.02 15.51
N TRP A 7 -4.37 -9.15 15.75
CA TRP A 7 -4.78 -10.10 14.70
C TRP A 7 -5.78 -9.51 13.70
N PRO A 8 -6.89 -8.85 14.12
CA PRO A 8 -7.79 -8.14 13.23
C PRO A 8 -7.10 -7.06 12.38
N SER A 9 -6.20 -6.26 12.97
CA SER A 9 -5.42 -5.25 12.22
C SER A 9 -4.55 -5.89 11.15
N LEU A 10 -3.82 -6.96 11.48
CA LEU A 10 -2.96 -7.67 10.52
C LEU A 10 -3.77 -8.33 9.40
N ALA A 11 -4.92 -8.91 9.73
CA ALA A 11 -5.83 -9.52 8.76
C ALA A 11 -6.37 -8.51 7.74
N LEU A 12 -6.48 -7.23 8.12
CA LEU A 12 -6.85 -6.14 7.21
C LEU A 12 -5.63 -5.55 6.48
N ALA A 13 -4.55 -5.29 7.20
CA ALA A 13 -3.38 -4.57 6.71
C ALA A 13 -2.57 -5.39 5.70
N ILE A 14 -2.37 -6.70 5.93
CA ILE A 14 -1.57 -7.53 5.03
C ILE A 14 -2.22 -7.68 3.65
N PRO A 15 -3.51 -8.07 3.52
CA PRO A 15 -4.14 -8.20 2.21
C PRO A 15 -4.28 -6.87 1.49
N SER A 16 -4.64 -5.79 2.20
CA SER A 16 -4.70 -4.45 1.60
C SER A 16 -3.35 -4.01 1.06
N PHE A 17 -2.28 -4.25 1.80
CA PHE A 17 -0.93 -3.95 1.37
C PHE A 17 -0.51 -4.74 0.13
N ILE A 18 -0.67 -6.07 0.13
CA ILE A 18 -0.26 -6.95 -0.98
C ILE A 18 -1.05 -6.60 -2.25
N ILE A 19 -2.37 -6.47 -2.14
CA ILE A 19 -3.22 -6.16 -3.28
C ILE A 19 -2.87 -4.77 -3.81
N ALA A 20 -2.74 -3.77 -2.94
CA ALA A 20 -2.37 -2.42 -3.35
C ALA A 20 -1.00 -2.39 -4.04
N LEU A 21 -0.01 -3.10 -3.51
CA LEU A 21 1.33 -3.18 -4.09
C LEU A 21 1.27 -3.78 -5.51
N ILE A 22 0.60 -4.91 -5.67
CA ILE A 22 0.46 -5.60 -6.97
C ILE A 22 -0.30 -4.69 -7.95
N THR A 23 -1.45 -4.15 -7.57
CA THR A 23 -2.26 -3.31 -8.46
C THR A 23 -1.49 -2.06 -8.86
N ASN A 24 -0.82 -1.41 -7.92
CA ASN A 24 -0.05 -0.19 -8.18
C ASN A 24 1.11 -0.44 -9.15
N ILE A 25 1.87 -1.54 -8.95
CA ILE A 25 2.98 -1.92 -9.83
C ILE A 25 2.46 -2.26 -11.23
N VAL A 26 1.40 -3.07 -11.33
CA VAL A 26 0.82 -3.49 -12.62
C VAL A 26 0.29 -2.28 -13.39
N PHE A 27 -0.49 -1.41 -12.75
CA PHE A 27 -1.01 -0.20 -13.40
C PHE A 27 0.12 0.77 -13.80
N ALA A 28 1.11 0.98 -12.93
CA ALA A 28 2.26 1.83 -13.26
C ALA A 28 3.05 1.29 -14.45
N MET A 29 3.29 -0.02 -14.48
CA MET A 29 3.97 -0.67 -15.60
C MET A 29 3.17 -0.57 -16.89
N TRP A 30 1.85 -0.78 -16.83
CA TRP A 30 0.96 -0.61 -17.97
C TRP A 30 0.98 0.82 -18.51
N MET A 31 0.99 1.82 -17.63
CA MET A 31 1.15 3.23 -18.04
C MET A 31 2.49 3.49 -18.73
N VAL A 32 3.58 2.88 -18.27
CA VAL A 32 4.90 3.01 -18.90
C VAL A 32 4.96 2.32 -20.26
N MET A 33 4.25 1.20 -20.45
CA MET A 33 4.14 0.56 -21.77
C MET A 33 3.40 1.43 -22.80
N LEU A 34 2.52 2.31 -22.34
CA LEU A 34 1.73 3.22 -23.16
C LEU A 34 2.39 4.60 -23.34
N LEU A 35 3.65 4.77 -22.90
CA LEU A 35 4.33 6.07 -22.87
C LEU A 35 4.26 6.79 -24.21
N GLY A 36 3.81 8.05 -24.19
CA GLY A 36 3.68 8.89 -25.39
C GLY A 36 2.36 8.74 -26.15
N THR A 37 1.47 7.83 -25.73
CA THR A 37 0.12 7.69 -26.31
C THR A 37 -0.90 8.61 -25.61
N LYS A 38 -2.02 8.88 -26.29
CA LYS A 38 -3.15 9.60 -25.67
C LYS A 38 -3.72 8.86 -24.45
N LEU A 39 -3.71 7.52 -24.48
CA LEU A 39 -4.16 6.67 -23.38
C LEU A 39 -3.32 6.92 -22.12
N GLU A 40 -2.00 7.03 -22.24
CA GLU A 40 -1.13 7.33 -21.09
C GLU A 40 -1.44 8.70 -20.47
N ARG A 41 -1.65 9.72 -21.30
CA ARG A 41 -2.04 11.06 -20.80
C ARG A 41 -3.40 11.03 -20.09
N MET A 42 -4.37 10.27 -20.60
CA MET A 42 -5.67 10.09 -19.94
C MET A 42 -5.53 9.35 -18.62
N SER A 43 -4.76 8.26 -18.56
CA SER A 43 -4.49 7.53 -17.33
C SER A 43 -3.79 8.40 -16.28
N LEU A 44 -2.87 9.29 -16.68
CA LEU A 44 -2.25 10.26 -15.77
C LEU A 44 -3.24 11.25 -15.18
N ILE A 45 -4.11 11.84 -16.03
CA ILE A 45 -5.15 12.76 -15.57
C ILE A 45 -6.08 12.05 -14.60
N PHE A 46 -6.48 10.81 -14.90
CA PHE A 46 -7.31 9.99 -14.03
C PHE A 46 -6.65 9.72 -12.67
N THR A 47 -5.39 9.27 -12.67
CA THR A 47 -4.61 9.01 -11.45
C THR A 47 -4.47 10.28 -10.59
N VAL A 48 -4.21 11.43 -11.21
CA VAL A 48 -4.14 12.73 -10.49
C VAL A 48 -5.51 13.14 -9.96
N ALA A 49 -6.58 12.94 -10.73
CA ALA A 49 -7.95 13.22 -10.26
C ALA A 49 -8.30 12.36 -9.03
N LEU A 50 -7.89 11.08 -9.01
CA LEU A 50 -8.07 10.22 -7.84
C LEU A 50 -7.32 10.73 -6.61
N MET A 51 -6.13 11.32 -6.78
CA MET A 51 -5.35 11.92 -5.68
C MET A 51 -6.00 13.17 -5.08
N SER A 52 -6.81 13.89 -5.87
CA SER A 52 -7.51 15.10 -5.40
C SER A 52 -8.68 14.79 -4.46
N ILE A 53 -9.14 13.53 -4.44
CA ILE A 53 -10.25 13.09 -3.60
C ILE A 53 -9.70 12.65 -2.24
N SER A 54 -10.28 13.14 -1.16
CA SER A 54 -9.91 12.72 0.20
C SER A 54 -10.15 11.23 0.42
N GLY A 55 -9.22 10.54 1.09
CA GLY A 55 -9.36 9.13 1.48
C GLY A 55 -10.67 8.83 2.20
N LEU A 56 -11.14 9.76 3.04
CA LEU A 56 -12.42 9.64 3.76
C LEU A 56 -13.62 9.58 2.82
N PHE A 57 -13.56 10.28 1.68
CA PHE A 57 -14.65 10.29 0.71
C PHE A 57 -14.82 8.91 0.06
N TYR A 58 -13.72 8.21 -0.24
CA TYR A 58 -13.77 6.84 -0.74
C TYR A 58 -14.40 5.89 0.27
N ILE A 59 -14.11 6.06 1.55
CA ILE A 59 -14.71 5.27 2.64
C ILE A 59 -16.22 5.50 2.70
N ILE A 60 -16.65 6.77 2.76
CA ILE A 60 -18.06 7.13 2.85
C ILE A 60 -18.86 6.65 1.62
N ILE A 61 -18.32 6.86 0.41
CA ILE A 61 -18.97 6.39 -0.81
C ILE A 61 -19.00 4.86 -0.88
N GLY A 62 -17.87 4.21 -0.57
CA GLY A 62 -17.78 2.75 -0.56
C GLY A 62 -18.81 2.14 0.38
N GLN A 63 -18.95 2.71 1.59
CA GLN A 63 -19.96 2.31 2.56
C GLN A 63 -21.39 2.58 2.04
N LYS A 64 -21.66 3.74 1.44
CA LYS A 64 -23.01 4.06 0.94
C LYS A 64 -23.42 3.21 -0.27
N ILE A 65 -22.51 2.93 -1.20
CA ILE A 65 -22.80 2.16 -2.42
C ILE A 65 -22.88 0.67 -2.11
N VAL A 66 -21.85 0.10 -1.47
CA VAL A 66 -21.77 -1.35 -1.28
C VAL A 66 -22.73 -1.81 -0.18
N ALA A 67 -22.84 -1.04 0.89
CA ALA A 67 -23.63 -1.41 2.05
C ALA A 67 -25.08 -0.87 1.99
N GLY A 68 -25.32 0.25 1.29
CA GLY A 68 -26.64 0.85 1.14
C GLY A 68 -27.43 0.41 -0.10
N LEU A 69 -26.79 0.12 -1.24
CA LEU A 69 -27.48 -0.20 -2.50
C LEU A 69 -27.42 -1.68 -2.90
N TRP A 70 -26.34 -2.39 -2.57
CA TRP A 70 -26.14 -3.77 -3.02
C TRP A 70 -26.30 -4.87 -1.96
N HIS A 71 -26.27 -4.53 -0.67
CA HIS A 71 -26.36 -5.50 0.45
C HIS A 71 -25.39 -6.70 0.37
N TRP A 72 -24.36 -6.64 -0.48
CA TRP A 72 -23.44 -7.76 -0.70
C TRP A 72 -22.47 -7.98 0.46
N PHE A 73 -22.20 -6.93 1.24
CA PHE A 73 -21.28 -6.99 2.37
C PHE A 73 -21.88 -6.28 3.60
N PRO A 74 -21.70 -6.84 4.79
CA PRO A 74 -22.11 -6.20 6.03
C PRO A 74 -21.35 -4.87 6.22
N VAL A 75 -22.11 -3.82 6.55
CA VAL A 75 -21.65 -2.42 6.61
C VAL A 75 -20.62 -2.19 7.72
N SER A 76 -20.76 -2.92 8.83
CA SER A 76 -19.99 -2.72 10.05
C SER A 76 -20.05 -3.98 10.90
N GLY A 77 -18.96 -4.25 11.62
CA GLY A 77 -18.85 -5.39 12.53
C GLY A 77 -17.64 -6.26 12.23
N TYR A 78 -17.26 -7.07 13.21
CA TYR A 78 -16.24 -8.09 13.08
C TYR A 78 -16.77 -9.33 13.78
N GLN A 79 -16.91 -10.42 13.03
CA GLN A 79 -17.32 -11.70 13.56
C GLN A 79 -16.13 -12.65 13.46
N ASP A 80 -15.71 -13.25 14.57
CA ASP A 80 -14.61 -14.22 14.60
C ASP A 80 -14.99 -15.48 13.80
N GLY A 81 -14.20 -15.84 12.78
CA GLY A 81 -14.36 -17.10 12.03
C GLY A 81 -14.10 -17.00 10.52
N LEU A 82 -14.49 -18.04 9.76
CA LEU A 82 -14.39 -18.11 8.29
C LEU A 82 -15.28 -17.09 7.56
N GLU A 83 -16.08 -16.31 8.26
CA GLU A 83 -16.92 -15.23 7.71
C GLU A 83 -16.22 -13.85 7.80
N SER A 84 -15.10 -13.71 8.53
CA SER A 84 -14.38 -12.44 8.71
C SER A 84 -13.87 -11.84 7.40
N TRP A 85 -13.59 -12.66 6.37
CA TRP A 85 -13.09 -12.16 5.08
C TRP A 85 -14.08 -11.24 4.37
N ARG A 86 -15.39 -11.42 4.58
CA ARG A 86 -16.44 -10.57 4.00
C ARG A 86 -16.39 -9.15 4.56
N PHE A 87 -16.07 -9.02 5.85
CA PHE A 87 -15.92 -7.73 6.53
C PHE A 87 -14.60 -7.03 6.20
N VAL A 88 -13.57 -7.78 5.81
CA VAL A 88 -12.24 -7.26 5.46
C VAL A 88 -12.15 -6.85 3.99
N LEU A 89 -12.84 -7.55 3.09
CA LEU A 89 -12.72 -7.34 1.64
C LEU A 89 -13.10 -5.92 1.20
N LEU A 90 -14.18 -5.37 1.76
CA LEU A 90 -14.65 -4.04 1.40
C LEU A 90 -13.65 -2.93 1.80
N PRO A 91 -13.18 -2.84 3.05
CA PRO A 91 -12.14 -1.87 3.42
C PRO A 91 -10.82 -2.09 2.67
N VAL A 92 -10.47 -3.33 2.33
CA VAL A 92 -9.31 -3.62 1.45
C VAL A 92 -9.49 -2.97 0.08
N LEU A 93 -10.61 -3.21 -0.60
CA LEU A 93 -10.87 -2.66 -1.93
C LEU A 93 -10.90 -1.14 -1.94
N ILE A 94 -11.55 -0.54 -0.95
CA ILE A 94 -11.60 0.92 -0.81
C ILE A 94 -10.20 1.47 -0.55
N GLY A 95 -9.42 0.84 0.33
CA GLY A 95 -8.04 1.23 0.61
C GLY A 95 -7.15 1.17 -0.63
N VAL A 96 -7.30 0.11 -1.44
CA VAL A 96 -6.60 -0.02 -2.72
C VAL A 96 -7.00 1.13 -3.64
N VAL A 97 -8.30 1.35 -3.88
CA VAL A 97 -8.78 2.41 -4.78
C VAL A 97 -8.34 3.80 -4.33
N ALA A 98 -8.42 4.10 -3.03
CA ALA A 98 -7.96 5.37 -2.47
C ALA A 98 -6.45 5.56 -2.65
N GLY A 99 -5.67 4.47 -2.53
CA GLY A 99 -4.22 4.47 -2.70
C GLY A 99 -3.74 4.39 -4.15
N LEU A 100 -4.59 3.99 -5.10
CA LEU A 100 -4.21 3.81 -6.52
C LEU A 100 -3.61 5.10 -7.11
N GLY A 101 -4.20 6.25 -6.81
CA GLY A 101 -3.74 7.54 -7.35
C GLY A 101 -2.27 7.83 -7.00
N SER A 102 -1.97 7.90 -5.71
CA SER A 102 -0.62 8.22 -5.23
C SER A 102 0.37 7.09 -5.52
N GLY A 103 -0.06 5.83 -5.32
CA GLY A 103 0.76 4.64 -5.53
C GLY A 103 1.21 4.49 -6.97
N VAL A 104 0.28 4.46 -7.93
CA VAL A 104 0.59 4.33 -9.36
C VAL A 104 1.52 5.45 -9.83
N ARG A 105 1.28 6.69 -9.38
CA ARG A 105 2.15 7.82 -9.70
C ARG A 105 3.58 7.63 -9.18
N TRP A 106 3.73 7.17 -7.94
CA TRP A 106 5.03 6.91 -7.33
C TRP A 106 5.81 5.82 -8.08
N TYR A 107 5.20 4.66 -8.30
CA TYR A 107 5.88 3.55 -9.01
C TYR A 107 6.19 3.90 -10.46
N ARG A 108 5.32 4.68 -11.13
CA ARG A 108 5.61 5.17 -12.48
C ARG A 108 6.87 6.04 -12.52
N SER A 109 7.07 6.92 -11.53
CA SER A 109 8.30 7.73 -11.45
C SER A 109 9.54 6.86 -11.36
N ILE A 110 9.52 5.82 -10.51
CA ILE A 110 10.62 4.84 -10.39
C ILE A 110 10.90 4.16 -11.74
N PHE A 111 9.86 3.69 -12.43
CA PHE A 111 10.04 3.04 -13.74
C PHE A 111 10.58 3.98 -14.81
N LEU A 112 10.19 5.26 -14.79
CA LEU A 112 10.72 6.26 -15.70
C LEU A 112 12.17 6.65 -15.40
N GLU A 113 12.59 6.62 -14.14
CA GLU A 113 14.00 6.81 -13.80
C GLU A 113 14.84 5.64 -14.32
N GLU A 114 14.35 4.41 -14.20
CA GLU A 114 15.03 3.22 -14.70
C GLU A 114 15.07 3.14 -16.23
N ILE A 115 13.98 3.54 -16.94
CA ILE A 115 13.91 3.43 -18.41
C ILE A 115 14.93 4.32 -19.14
N ASN A 116 15.39 5.39 -18.49
CA ASN A 116 16.35 6.33 -19.04
C ASN A 116 17.81 5.91 -18.81
N LYS A 117 18.06 4.77 -18.15
CA LYS A 117 19.42 4.32 -17.83
C LYS A 117 20.11 3.65 -19.03
N PRO A 118 21.46 3.75 -19.13
CA PRO A 118 22.22 3.21 -20.27
C PRO A 118 22.01 1.72 -20.56
N TYR A 119 21.78 0.90 -19.52
CA TYR A 119 21.55 -0.54 -19.69
C TYR A 119 20.28 -0.85 -20.49
N VAL A 120 19.27 0.02 -20.41
CA VAL A 120 18.01 -0.09 -21.16
C VAL A 120 18.25 0.19 -22.64
N ASN A 121 19.05 1.21 -22.95
CA ASN A 121 19.44 1.52 -24.33
C ASN A 121 20.27 0.40 -24.94
N THR A 122 21.16 -0.24 -24.16
CA THR A 122 21.88 -1.43 -24.62
C THR A 122 20.93 -2.61 -24.87
N ALA A 123 19.92 -2.82 -24.03
CA ALA A 123 18.91 -3.86 -24.23
C ALA A 123 18.09 -3.62 -25.51
N ARG A 124 17.65 -2.37 -25.75
CA ARG A 124 16.97 -1.98 -26.99
C ARG A 124 17.85 -2.17 -28.22
N ALA A 125 19.12 -1.78 -28.15
CA ALA A 125 20.08 -1.96 -29.24
C ALA A 125 20.33 -3.45 -29.60
N LYS A 126 20.13 -4.36 -28.64
CA LYS A 126 20.16 -5.82 -28.86
C LYS A 126 18.88 -6.37 -29.52
N GLY A 127 17.90 -5.53 -29.82
CA GLY A 127 16.65 -5.92 -30.49
C GLY A 127 15.57 -6.50 -29.56
N LEU A 128 15.70 -6.35 -28.24
CA LEU A 128 14.66 -6.78 -27.29
C LEU A 128 13.40 -5.92 -27.45
N SER A 129 12.22 -6.54 -27.36
CA SER A 129 10.95 -5.81 -27.39
C SER A 129 10.76 -4.96 -26.13
N GLU A 130 9.99 -3.87 -26.19
CA GLU A 130 9.73 -3.00 -25.03
C GLU A 130 9.18 -3.80 -23.83
N GLN A 131 8.34 -4.82 -24.07
CA GLN A 131 7.86 -5.73 -23.01
C GLN A 131 9.01 -6.50 -22.35
N GLN A 132 9.91 -7.08 -23.14
CA GLN A 132 11.06 -7.82 -22.60
C GLN A 132 12.01 -6.89 -21.83
N VAL A 133 12.24 -5.68 -22.34
CA VAL A 133 13.04 -4.67 -21.67
C VAL A 133 12.42 -4.28 -20.32
N LEU A 134 11.10 -4.06 -20.30
CA LEU A 134 10.39 -3.66 -19.11
C LEU A 134 10.37 -4.76 -18.02
N PHE A 135 9.97 -5.98 -18.37
CA PHE A 135 9.85 -7.09 -17.41
C PHE A 135 11.20 -7.68 -16.98
N LYS A 136 12.17 -7.79 -17.90
CA LYS A 136 13.44 -8.49 -17.62
C LYS A 136 14.54 -7.58 -17.07
N HIS A 137 14.55 -6.31 -17.48
CA HIS A 137 15.60 -5.36 -17.11
C HIS A 137 15.09 -4.27 -16.18
N VAL A 138 14.05 -3.52 -16.57
CA VAL A 138 13.57 -2.37 -15.79
C VAL A 138 12.94 -2.81 -14.48
N LEU A 139 11.99 -3.76 -14.49
CA LEU A 139 11.33 -4.25 -13.29
C LEU A 139 12.33 -4.80 -12.27
N LYS A 140 13.28 -5.62 -12.73
CA LYS A 140 14.29 -6.23 -11.85
C LYS A 140 15.15 -5.17 -11.13
N ASN A 141 15.51 -4.08 -11.80
CA ASN A 141 16.29 -3.00 -11.18
C ASN A 141 15.40 -2.05 -10.37
N ALA A 142 14.16 -1.81 -10.80
CA ALA A 142 13.16 -1.03 -10.06
C ALA A 142 12.71 -1.74 -8.77
N MET A 143 12.86 -3.06 -8.66
CA MET A 143 12.55 -3.79 -7.42
C MET A 143 13.35 -3.31 -6.22
N ILE A 144 14.55 -2.74 -6.43
CA ILE A 144 15.38 -2.21 -5.35
C ILE A 144 14.66 -1.04 -4.64
N PRO A 145 14.35 0.09 -5.31
CA PRO A 145 13.61 1.18 -4.68
C PRO A 145 12.18 0.81 -4.28
N ILE A 146 11.54 -0.14 -4.98
CA ILE A 146 10.22 -0.65 -4.58
C ILE A 146 10.32 -1.36 -3.22
N LEU A 147 11.31 -2.24 -3.03
CA LEU A 147 11.50 -2.95 -1.77
C LEU A 147 11.77 -1.98 -0.63
N THR A 148 12.59 -0.94 -0.85
CA THR A 148 12.79 0.12 0.15
C THR A 148 11.49 0.76 0.57
N GLY A 149 10.67 1.18 -0.40
CA GLY A 149 9.38 1.83 -0.11
C GLY A 149 8.44 0.91 0.65
N VAL A 150 8.42 -0.39 0.31
CA VAL A 150 7.64 -1.42 1.00
C VAL A 150 8.04 -1.51 2.47
N VAL A 151 9.33 -1.57 2.79
CA VAL A 151 9.77 -1.77 4.18
C VAL A 151 9.43 -0.56 5.07
N VAL A 152 9.46 0.66 4.53
CA VAL A 152 9.01 1.87 5.25
C VAL A 152 7.52 1.81 5.62
N ILE A 153 6.71 1.10 4.84
CA ILE A 153 5.27 0.96 5.06
C ILE A 153 4.97 -0.15 6.10
N ILE A 154 5.83 -1.17 6.25
CA ILE A 154 5.61 -2.30 7.16
C ILE A 154 5.23 -1.87 8.60
N PRO A 155 5.93 -0.92 9.26
CA PRO A 155 5.55 -0.47 10.59
C PRO A 155 4.12 0.09 10.68
N SER A 156 3.67 0.78 9.63
CA SER A 156 2.30 1.30 9.55
C SER A 156 1.25 0.19 9.44
N LEU A 157 1.61 -0.97 8.89
CA LEU A 157 0.73 -2.14 8.83
C LEU A 157 0.49 -2.73 10.23
N PHE A 158 1.49 -2.69 11.11
CA PHE A 158 1.36 -3.17 12.49
C PHE A 158 0.57 -2.24 13.39
N MET A 159 0.66 -0.93 13.18
CA MET A 159 -0.19 0.05 13.87
C MET A 159 -1.66 -0.02 13.41
N GLY A 160 -1.95 -0.80 12.37
CA GLY A 160 -3.28 -0.94 11.81
C GLY A 160 -3.68 0.28 10.96
N SER A 161 -4.77 0.12 10.21
CA SER A 161 -5.34 1.25 9.48
C SER A 161 -6.31 1.99 10.40
N LEU A 162 -5.78 2.93 11.19
CA LEU A 162 -6.55 3.78 12.14
C LEU A 162 -7.90 4.23 11.56
N ILE A 163 -7.86 4.72 10.31
CA ILE A 163 -9.03 5.25 9.61
C ILE A 163 -9.98 4.12 9.20
N MET A 164 -9.49 3.06 8.54
CA MET A 164 -10.39 1.97 8.10
C MET A 164 -10.99 1.23 9.28
N GLU A 165 -10.21 0.94 10.32
CA GLU A 165 -10.69 0.18 11.48
C GLU A 165 -11.77 0.95 12.25
N SER A 166 -11.60 2.27 12.42
CA SER A 166 -12.58 3.12 13.08
C SER A 166 -13.87 3.23 12.26
N PHE A 167 -13.79 3.45 10.95
CA PHE A 167 -14.98 3.62 10.10
C PHE A 167 -15.75 2.30 9.85
N PHE A 168 -15.05 1.16 9.79
CA PHE A 168 -15.68 -0.15 9.62
C PHE A 168 -16.01 -0.86 10.94
N SER A 169 -15.75 -0.22 12.09
CA SER A 169 -15.95 -0.79 13.43
C SER A 169 -15.23 -2.13 13.62
N ILE A 170 -14.01 -2.24 13.10
CA ILE A 170 -13.16 -3.42 13.23
C ILE A 170 -12.37 -3.28 14.55
N PRO A 171 -12.39 -4.27 15.46
CA PRO A 171 -11.74 -4.21 16.77
C PRO A 171 -10.22 -4.42 16.66
N GLY A 172 -9.54 -3.55 15.89
CA GLY A 172 -8.09 -3.55 15.70
C GLY A 172 -7.34 -2.57 16.62
N LEU A 173 -6.02 -2.53 16.47
CA LEU A 173 -5.12 -1.65 17.23
C LEU A 173 -5.32 -0.17 16.90
N GLY A 174 -5.70 0.14 15.66
CA GLY A 174 -6.00 1.49 15.22
C GLY A 174 -7.27 2.02 15.91
N SER A 175 -8.36 1.25 15.84
CA SER A 175 -9.61 1.62 16.55
C SER A 175 -9.38 1.81 18.06
N TYR A 176 -8.60 0.93 18.69
CA TYR A 176 -8.27 1.01 20.12
C TYR A 176 -7.46 2.27 20.47
N THR A 177 -6.56 2.69 19.58
CA THR A 177 -5.81 3.94 19.76
C THR A 177 -6.73 5.16 19.69
N ILE A 178 -7.70 5.17 18.76
CA ILE A 178 -8.70 6.24 18.65
C ILE A 178 -9.60 6.29 19.89
N ASP A 179 -10.06 5.14 20.37
CA ASP A 179 -10.87 5.04 21.58
C ASP A 179 -10.11 5.60 22.79
N ALA A 180 -8.83 5.25 22.95
CA ALA A 180 -7.98 5.74 24.02
C ALA A 180 -7.75 7.27 23.95
N ILE A 181 -7.63 7.84 22.74
CA ILE A 181 -7.54 9.29 22.55
C ILE A 181 -8.84 9.96 23.02
N ASN A 182 -9.98 9.42 22.61
CA ASN A 182 -11.29 9.96 22.96
C ASN A 182 -11.60 9.83 24.47
N SER A 183 -11.15 8.75 25.10
CA SER A 183 -11.28 8.53 26.54
C SER A 183 -10.20 9.23 27.38
N GLN A 184 -9.31 10.01 26.74
CA GLN A 184 -8.16 10.68 27.35
C GLN A 184 -7.24 9.72 28.15
N ASP A 185 -7.18 8.45 27.74
CA ASP A 185 -6.27 7.47 28.34
C ASP A 185 -4.87 7.62 27.74
N PHE A 186 -4.11 8.56 28.30
CA PHE A 186 -2.74 8.82 27.87
C PHE A 186 -1.79 7.65 28.11
N ALA A 187 -2.11 6.70 28.99
CA ALA A 187 -1.26 5.53 29.23
C ALA A 187 -1.28 4.61 28.01
N ILE A 188 -2.47 4.31 27.48
CA ILE A 188 -2.63 3.48 26.28
C ILE A 188 -2.03 4.19 25.05
N VAL A 189 -2.29 5.49 24.87
CA VAL A 189 -1.74 6.24 23.74
C VAL A 189 -0.20 6.22 23.75
N ARG A 190 0.43 6.45 24.91
CA ARG A 190 1.90 6.39 25.03
C ARG A 190 2.44 4.99 24.75
N ALA A 191 1.77 3.95 25.24
CA ALA A 191 2.16 2.57 24.98
C ALA A 191 2.10 2.25 23.47
N MET A 192 1.02 2.65 22.78
CA MET A 192 0.88 2.48 21.33
C MET A 192 1.96 3.21 20.54
N VAL A 193 2.22 4.49 20.88
CA VAL A 193 3.26 5.29 20.23
C VAL A 193 4.65 4.66 20.44
N PHE A 194 4.94 4.19 21.65
CA PHE A 194 6.20 3.52 21.96
C PHE A 194 6.38 2.22 21.16
N LEU A 195 5.35 1.37 21.13
CA LEU A 195 5.36 0.10 20.39
C LEU A 195 5.51 0.35 18.88
N GLY A 196 4.79 1.33 18.34
CA GLY A 196 4.93 1.76 16.95
C GLY A 196 6.31 2.30 16.62
N SER A 197 6.93 3.05 17.53
CA SER A 197 8.28 3.58 17.35
C SER A 197 9.32 2.44 17.30
N ILE A 198 9.19 1.44 18.17
CA ILE A 198 10.04 0.23 18.13
C ILE A 198 9.85 -0.51 16.81
N LEU A 199 8.61 -0.78 16.41
CA LEU A 199 8.31 -1.44 15.13
C LEU A 199 8.84 -0.64 13.93
N TYR A 200 8.78 0.69 14.01
CA TYR A 200 9.33 1.58 13.00
C TYR A 200 10.85 1.47 12.89
N ILE A 201 11.56 1.48 14.03
CA ILE A 201 13.01 1.27 14.05
C ILE A 201 13.36 -0.12 13.51
N ILE A 202 12.63 -1.17 13.88
CA ILE A 202 12.82 -2.52 13.35
C ILE A 202 12.59 -2.54 11.83
N GLY A 203 11.55 -1.86 11.33
CA GLY A 203 11.31 -1.72 9.89
C GLY A 203 12.46 -1.02 9.18
N LEU A 204 12.97 0.09 9.71
CA LEU A 204 14.14 0.76 9.14
C LEU A 204 15.37 -0.14 9.11
N LEU A 205 15.66 -0.86 10.21
CA LEU A 205 16.76 -1.84 10.25
C LEU A 205 16.58 -2.96 9.21
N LEU A 206 15.35 -3.48 9.05
CA LEU A 206 15.05 -4.45 7.99
C LEU A 206 15.26 -3.87 6.59
N THR A 207 15.06 -2.56 6.41
CA THR A 207 15.31 -1.87 5.13
C THR A 207 16.80 -1.87 4.84
N ASP A 208 17.62 -1.49 5.82
CA ASP A 208 19.07 -1.45 5.69
C ASP A 208 19.65 -2.85 5.43
N ILE A 209 19.14 -3.88 6.10
CA ILE A 209 19.52 -5.27 5.84
C ILE A 209 19.08 -5.71 4.44
N SER A 210 17.84 -5.38 4.03
CA SER A 210 17.32 -5.72 2.70
C SER A 210 18.17 -5.09 1.59
N TYR A 211 18.67 -3.86 1.79
CA TYR A 211 19.62 -3.23 0.88
C TYR A 211 20.90 -4.05 0.71
N THR A 212 21.49 -4.57 1.80
CA THR A 212 22.71 -5.38 1.71
C THR A 212 22.51 -6.70 0.95
N TRP A 213 21.31 -7.28 1.02
CA TRP A 213 20.98 -8.52 0.31
C TRP A 213 20.68 -8.29 -1.16
N VAL A 214 19.98 -7.21 -1.48
CA VAL A 214 19.57 -6.91 -2.86
C VAL A 214 20.69 -6.25 -3.66
N ASP A 215 21.51 -5.39 -3.05
CA ASP A 215 22.68 -4.80 -3.69
C ASP A 215 23.98 -5.09 -2.92
N PRO A 216 24.69 -6.19 -3.26
CA PRO A 216 25.98 -6.54 -2.65
C PRO A 216 27.11 -5.54 -2.94
N ARG A 217 26.85 -4.46 -3.71
CA ARG A 217 27.82 -3.37 -3.96
C ARG A 217 27.79 -2.29 -2.89
N VAL A 218 26.71 -2.20 -2.10
CA VAL A 218 26.61 -1.30 -0.95
C VAL A 218 27.28 -1.96 0.25
N LYS A 219 28.62 -1.93 0.27
CA LYS A 219 29.38 -2.26 1.48
C LYS A 219 29.37 -1.04 2.38
N PHE A 220 28.74 -1.15 3.55
CA PHE A 220 28.96 -0.22 4.65
C PHE A 220 30.48 -0.18 4.93
N LYS A 221 31.06 1.02 4.80
CA LYS A 221 32.41 1.32 5.27
C LYS A 221 32.34 1.80 6.70
#